data_AF-A0A176YF37-F1
#
_entry.id   AF-A0A176YF37-F1
#
_cell.length_a   1.000
_cell.length_b   1.000
_cell.length_c   1.000
_cell.angle_alpha   90.00
_cell.angle_beta   90.00
_cell.angle_gamma   90.00
#
_symmetry.space_group_name_H-M   'P 1'
#
loop_
_entity.id
_entity.type
_entity.pdbx_description
1 polymer ?
#
loop_
_entity_poly.entity_id
_entity_poly.type
_entity_poly.pdbx_seq_one_letter_code
_entity_poly.pdbx_strand_id
1 'polypeptide(L)'
;MLAAMSHYILDGHEPKRTDPVAWQQWYESADRVVARTPIGPDIVISTVFVGLDLGCDPDRPLVFETEVMEAGIASVDARRERYPTWVEAQLGHAKIVSEYRGI
;
A
#
# COMPACT_ATOMS: atom_id res chain seq x y z
N MET A 1 -4.79 -9.73 24.90
CA MET A 1 -4.73 -8.41 24.21
C MET A 1 -4.67 -8.70 22.73
N LEU A 2 -5.68 -8.30 21.96
CA LEU A 2 -5.50 -8.15 20.52
C LEU A 2 -4.38 -7.12 20.36
N ALA A 3 -3.28 -7.48 19.69
CA ALA A 3 -2.21 -6.52 19.43
C ALA A 3 -2.83 -5.38 18.61
N ALA A 4 -2.77 -4.15 19.13
CA ALA A 4 -3.18 -2.99 18.37
C ALA A 4 -2.25 -2.86 17.16
N MET A 5 -2.81 -2.67 15.97
CA MET A 5 -2.04 -2.44 14.76
C MET A 5 -1.12 -1.22 14.95
N SER A 6 0.15 -1.35 14.59
CA SER A 6 1.11 -0.25 14.70
C SER A 6 0.87 0.77 13.59
N HIS A 7 1.06 2.06 13.91
CA HIS A 7 0.81 3.17 13.00
C HIS A 7 2.14 3.79 12.53
N TYR A 8 2.16 4.19 11.26
CA TYR A 8 3.34 4.71 10.59
C TYR A 8 2.98 5.93 9.74
N ILE A 9 3.87 6.93 9.71
CA ILE A 9 3.85 8.07 8.78
C ILE A 9 5.02 7.96 7.81
N LEU A 10 5.04 8.77 6.75
CA LEU A 10 6.22 8.92 5.90
C LEU A 10 6.99 10.18 6.27
N ASP A 11 8.31 10.03 6.39
CA ASP A 11 9.28 11.11 6.28
C ASP A 11 9.98 10.96 4.92
N GLY A 12 9.54 11.74 3.93
CA GLY A 12 9.86 11.48 2.53
C GLY A 12 9.30 10.12 2.08
N HIS A 13 10.17 9.15 1.82
CA HIS A 13 9.79 7.77 1.47
C HIS A 13 10.11 6.75 2.56
N GLU A 14 10.55 7.22 3.74
CA GLU A 14 10.89 6.37 4.89
C GLU A 14 9.68 6.23 5.83
N PRO A 15 9.16 5.01 6.06
CA PRO A 15 8.16 4.77 7.09
C PRO A 15 8.72 4.96 8.50
N LYS A 16 8.06 5.80 9.31
CA LYS A 16 8.41 6.02 10.71
C LYS A 16 7.23 5.69 11.61
N ARG A 17 7.48 4.83 12.59
CA ARG A 17 6.48 4.46 13.60
C ARG A 17 6.09 5.69 14.41
N THR A 18 4.80 5.85 14.67
CA THR A 18 4.26 6.97 15.45
C THR A 18 3.10 6.50 16.33
N ASP A 19 2.62 7.37 17.22
CA ASP A 19 1.37 7.14 17.95
C ASP A 19 0.14 7.39 17.05
N PRO A 20 -1.03 6.82 17.41
CA PRO A 20 -2.25 6.93 16.59
C PRO A 20 -2.77 8.37 16.39
N VAL A 21 -2.53 9.29 17.33
CA VAL A 21 -3.03 10.67 17.23
C VAL A 21 -2.22 11.44 16.19
N ALA A 22 -0.89 11.37 16.27
CA ALA A 22 -0.01 11.97 15.28
C ALA A 22 -0.21 11.34 13.89
N TRP A 23 -0.44 10.02 13.83
CA TRP A 23 -0.80 9.34 12.59
C TRP A 23 -2.07 9.92 11.96
N GLN A 24 -3.15 10.06 12.74
CA GLN A 24 -4.43 10.55 12.23
C GLN A 24 -4.30 11.95 11.61
N GLN A 25 -3.64 12.86 12.33
CA GLN A 25 -3.41 14.24 11.86
C GLN A 25 -2.60 14.30 10.56
N TRP A 26 -1.56 13.46 10.46
CA TRP A 26 -0.75 13.36 9.25
C TRP A 26 -1.54 12.74 8.08
N TYR A 27 -2.27 11.66 8.34
CA TYR A 27 -2.95 10.86 7.32
C TYR A 27 -4.05 11.62 6.57
N GLU A 28 -4.71 12.59 7.23
CA GLU A 28 -5.79 13.40 6.64
C GLU A 28 -5.37 14.20 5.41
N SER A 29 -4.09 14.57 5.30
CA SER A 29 -3.60 15.44 4.21
C SER A 29 -2.33 14.94 3.51
N ALA A 30 -1.74 13.85 3.98
CA ALA A 30 -0.52 13.30 3.39
C ALA A 30 -0.73 12.79 1.96
N ASP A 31 0.27 13.05 1.11
CA ASP A 31 0.43 12.31 -0.13
C ASP A 31 1.01 10.93 0.18
N ARG A 32 0.23 9.90 -0.15
CA ARG A 32 0.51 8.50 0.17
C ARG A 32 0.57 7.63 -1.08
N VAL A 33 0.43 8.21 -2.27
CA VAL A 33 0.39 7.46 -3.51
C VAL A 33 1.82 7.18 -3.98
N VAL A 34 2.19 5.91 -4.03
CA VAL A 34 3.49 5.49 -4.58
C VAL A 34 3.43 5.48 -6.10
N ALA A 35 2.37 4.89 -6.65
CA ALA A 35 2.12 4.82 -8.09
C ALA A 35 0.66 4.45 -8.36
N ARG A 36 0.13 4.92 -9.48
CA ARG A 36 -1.21 4.55 -9.97
C ARG A 36 -1.18 4.42 -11.48
N THR A 37 -1.47 3.24 -11.99
CA THR A 37 -1.36 2.91 -13.42
C THR A 37 -2.68 2.31 -13.93
N PRO A 38 -3.40 3.02 -14.80
CA PRO A 38 -4.52 2.44 -15.56
C PRO A 38 -4.02 1.45 -16.61
N ILE A 39 -4.71 0.32 -16.76
CA ILE A 39 -4.51 -0.69 -17.81
C ILE A 39 -5.84 -0.87 -18.55
N GLY A 40 -5.96 -0.27 -19.74
CA GLY A 40 -7.23 -0.25 -20.45
C GLY A 40 -8.34 0.52 -19.69
N PRO A 41 -9.63 0.29 -20.03
CA PRO A 41 -10.75 0.99 -19.41
C PRO A 41 -11.14 0.45 -18.03
N ASP A 42 -10.85 -0.83 -17.75
CA ASP A 42 -11.48 -1.56 -16.64
C ASP A 42 -10.53 -1.91 -15.49
N ILE A 43 -9.22 -1.69 -15.66
CA ILE A 43 -8.22 -2.10 -14.68
C ILE A 43 -7.40 -0.90 -14.21
N VAL A 44 -7.23 -0.77 -12.90
CA VAL A 44 -6.32 0.19 -12.28
C VAL A 44 -5.46 -0.52 -11.25
N ILE A 45 -4.15 -0.42 -11.39
CA ILE A 45 -3.19 -0.89 -10.39
C ILE A 45 -2.80 0.31 -9.55
N SER A 46 -3.05 0.27 -8.24
CA SER A 46 -2.78 1.37 -7.32
C SER A 46 -1.92 0.91 -6.16
N THR A 47 -0.80 1.59 -5.94
CA THR A 47 0.12 1.32 -4.84
C THR A 47 0.17 2.53 -3.92
N VAL A 48 -0.09 2.29 -2.64
CA VAL A 48 -0.18 3.33 -1.63
C VAL A 48 0.55 2.95 -0.36
N PHE A 49 0.96 3.95 0.41
CA PHE A 49 1.28 3.81 1.81
C PHE A 49 0.00 3.76 2.64
N VAL A 50 -0.27 2.63 3.29
CA VAL A 50 -1.46 2.43 4.14
C VAL A 50 -1.27 3.07 5.51
N GLY A 51 -0.04 3.15 6.01
CA GLY A 51 0.27 3.73 7.31
C GLY A 51 -0.16 2.87 8.51
N LEU A 52 -0.63 1.66 8.25
CA LEU A 52 -0.91 0.63 9.26
C LEU A 52 -0.06 -0.59 8.96
N ASP A 53 0.45 -1.25 10.01
CA ASP A 53 1.09 -2.54 9.84
C ASP A 53 0.04 -3.62 9.60
N LEU A 54 -0.01 -4.11 8.35
CA LEU A 54 -0.88 -5.18 7.90
C LEU A 54 -0.18 -6.56 7.92
N GLY A 55 1.03 -6.63 8.47
CA GLY A 55 1.81 -7.85 8.63
C GLY A 55 1.52 -8.59 9.92
N CYS A 56 2.01 -9.83 10.01
CA CYS A 56 1.99 -10.62 11.24
C CYS A 56 3.37 -10.70 11.92
N ASP A 57 4.43 -10.26 11.23
CA ASP A 57 5.81 -10.27 11.72
C ASP A 57 6.17 -8.88 12.27
N PRO A 58 6.40 -8.75 13.59
CA PRO A 58 6.67 -7.46 14.21
C PRO A 58 7.99 -6.82 13.76
N ASP A 59 8.93 -7.61 13.24
CA ASP A 59 10.24 -7.12 12.78
C ASP A 59 10.22 -6.71 11.30
N ARG A 60 9.10 -6.96 10.60
CA ARG A 60 8.92 -6.65 9.18
C ARG A 60 7.53 -6.07 8.91
N PRO A 61 7.29 -4.79 9.28
CA PRO A 61 5.99 -4.18 9.12
C PRO A 61 5.61 -4.04 7.65
N LEU A 62 4.39 -4.44 7.28
CA LEU A 62 3.88 -4.35 5.91
C LEU A 62 2.94 -3.17 5.78
N VAL A 63 3.50 -2.01 5.44
CA VAL A 63 2.83 -0.70 5.51
C VAL A 63 2.50 -0.10 4.14
N PHE A 64 2.93 -0.75 3.06
CA PHE A 64 2.54 -0.43 1.68
C PHE A 64 1.66 -1.54 1.12
N GLU A 65 0.74 -1.18 0.25
CA GLU A 65 -0.13 -2.12 -0.45
C GLU A 65 -0.28 -1.73 -1.91
N THR A 66 -0.19 -2.72 -2.80
CA THR A 66 -0.67 -2.63 -4.18
C THR A 66 -1.96 -3.40 -4.28
N GLU A 67 -3.02 -2.75 -4.77
CA GLU A 67 -4.29 -3.38 -5.11
C GLU A 67 -4.52 -3.30 -6.63
N VAL A 68 -4.97 -4.40 -7.23
CA VAL A 68 -5.46 -4.42 -8.61
C VAL A 68 -6.97 -4.29 -8.59
N MET A 69 -7.47 -3.13 -9.01
CA MET A 69 -8.88 -2.81 -9.07
C MET A 69 -9.40 -3.12 -10.48
N GLU A 70 -10.25 -4.14 -10.60
CA GLU A 70 -10.85 -4.54 -11.87
C GLU A 70 -12.37 -4.30 -11.83
N ALA A 71 -12.93 -3.78 -12.93
CA ALA A 71 -14.36 -3.53 -13.02
C ALA A 71 -15.17 -4.81 -12.78
N GLY A 72 -16.14 -4.74 -11.87
CA GLY A 72 -16.98 -5.89 -11.49
C GLY A 72 -16.37 -6.81 -10.43
N ILE A 73 -15.11 -6.59 -10.00
CA ILE A 73 -14.50 -7.30 -8.87
C ILE A 73 -14.62 -6.42 -7.63
N ALA A 74 -15.20 -6.96 -6.57
CA ALA A 74 -15.25 -6.28 -5.29
C ALA A 74 -13.84 -6.17 -4.71
N SER A 75 -13.51 -5.03 -4.09
CA SER A 75 -12.17 -4.81 -3.52
C SER A 75 -11.79 -5.94 -2.54
N VAL A 76 -12.72 -6.52 -1.78
CA VAL A 76 -12.41 -7.65 -0.87
C VAL A 76 -11.79 -8.87 -1.57
N ASP A 77 -12.14 -9.10 -2.84
CA ASP A 77 -11.65 -10.22 -3.66
C ASP A 77 -10.50 -9.82 -4.59
N ALA A 78 -10.09 -8.54 -4.57
CA ALA A 78 -9.02 -8.02 -5.41
C ALA A 78 -7.65 -8.61 -5.06
N ARG A 79 -6.80 -8.77 -6.08
CA ARG A 79 -5.39 -9.12 -5.89
C ARG A 79 -4.70 -8.01 -5.10
N ARG A 80 -4.04 -8.37 -4.00
CA ARG A 80 -3.24 -7.47 -3.17
C ARG A 80 -1.85 -8.02 -2.90
N GLU A 81 -0.86 -7.14 -2.94
CA GLU A 81 0.51 -7.44 -2.50
C GLU A 81 1.00 -6.32 -1.57
N ARG A 82 1.74 -6.69 -0.53
CA ARG A 82 2.17 -5.75 0.52
C ARG A 82 3.68 -5.73 0.67
N TYR A 83 4.20 -4.56 1.04
CA TYR A 83 5.64 -4.31 1.06
C TYR A 83 6.04 -3.53 2.31
N PRO A 84 7.26 -3.72 2.84
CA PRO A 84 7.73 -2.96 3.99
C PRO A 84 8.36 -1.62 3.61
N THR A 85 8.88 -1.47 2.38
CA THR A 85 9.56 -0.25 1.93
C THR A 85 8.93 0.35 0.68
N TRP A 86 9.12 1.67 0.50
CA TRP A 86 8.67 2.39 -0.68
C TRP A 86 9.30 1.81 -1.96
N VAL A 87 10.60 1.49 -1.93
CA VAL A 87 11.32 0.93 -3.09
C VAL A 87 10.76 -0.44 -3.48
N GLU A 88 10.54 -1.33 -2.51
CA GLU A 88 9.91 -2.63 -2.81
C GLU A 88 8.48 -2.47 -3.33
N ALA A 89 7.72 -1.49 -2.80
CA ALA A 89 6.39 -1.16 -3.32
C ALA A 89 6.43 -0.68 -4.78
N GLN A 90 7.41 0.15 -5.16
CA GLN A 90 7.62 0.58 -6.53
C GLN A 90 7.98 -0.58 -7.46
N LEU A 91 8.89 -1.47 -7.02
CA LEU A 91 9.29 -2.65 -7.79
C LEU A 91 8.13 -3.63 -7.95
N GLY A 92 7.37 -3.85 -6.88
CA GLY A 92 6.17 -4.67 -6.88
C GLY A 92 5.09 -4.13 -7.81
N HIS A 93 4.83 -2.81 -7.77
CA HIS A 93 3.93 -2.14 -8.71
C HIS A 93 4.35 -2.38 -10.16
N ALA A 94 5.62 -2.12 -10.49
CA ALA A 94 6.13 -2.27 -11.84
C ALA A 94 6.02 -3.72 -12.34
N LYS A 95 6.27 -4.70 -11.46
CA LYS A 95 6.10 -6.12 -11.77
C LYS A 95 4.64 -6.44 -12.12
N ILE A 96 3.68 -6.06 -11.29
CA ILE A 96 2.25 -6.33 -11.53
C ILE A 96 1.80 -5.63 -12.83
N VAL A 97 2.21 -4.37 -13.06
CA VAL A 97 1.93 -3.66 -14.32
C VAL A 97 2.47 -4.43 -15.53
N SER A 98 3.68 -4.98 -15.44
CA SER A 98 4.26 -5.76 -16.53
C SER A 98 3.49 -7.05 -16.80
N GLU A 99 3.01 -7.72 -15.74
CA GLU A 99 2.18 -8.93 -15.88
C GLU A 99 0.88 -8.62 -16.61
N TYR A 100 0.18 -7.54 -16.25
CA TYR A 100 -1.09 -7.15 -16.87
C TYR A 100 -0.95 -6.58 -18.29
N ARG A 101 0.22 -6.08 -18.68
CA ARG A 101 0.50 -5.63 -20.05
C ARG A 101 0.93 -6.75 -21.00
N GLY A 102 1.38 -7.88 -20.45
CA GLY A 102 1.82 -9.04 -21.22
C GLY A 102 0.71 -10.06 -21.51
N ILE A 103 -0.50 -9.83 -20.97
CA ILE A 103 -1.73 -10.58 -21.24
C ILE A 103 -2.44 -9.94 -22.42
#